data_AF-N1ZSM4-F1
#
_entry.id   AF-N1ZSM4-F1
#
_cell.length_a   1.000
_cell.length_b   1.000
_cell.length_c   1.000
_cell.angle_alpha   90.00
_cell.angle_beta   90.00
_cell.angle_gamma   90.00
#
_symmetry.space_group_name_H-M   'P 1'
#
loop_
_entity.id
_entity.type
_entity.pdbx_description
1 polymer ?
#
loop_
_entity_poly.entity_id
_entity_poly.type
_entity_poly.pdbx_seq_one_letter_code
_entity_poly.pdbx_strand_id
1 'polypeptide(L)'
;MKKRLAVMAASALLAVAPIATVTTSIATTQTASAAEMSPSQLMHDYYESYDRGNLLVKLTKKTPYLTAYPGETVNSLSKKRVKDITSNYGHVSKMTSMDVYKANDEGRPDFGERLKKGQSLKSGQSYVAALRFTMSGFSSKDDNRYDYFRQTNPEEDLDWMWADSEENAEDVTLLVPIHVDGTKPASTSFSAKGYVNTRKRNSRVRTYTSTGKFSKHYVYGHHTYRLNQKKNIDSLGLCYKIYGKNQWIPASKLSLR
;
A
#
# COMPACT_ATOMS: atom_id res chain seq x y z
N MET A 1 8.51 -80.63 49.34
CA MET A 1 9.66 -79.99 48.67
C MET A 1 9.93 -78.67 49.37
N LYS A 2 11.04 -78.52 50.11
CA LYS A 2 12.21 -77.63 49.83
C LYS A 2 11.80 -76.20 49.40
N LYS A 3 12.36 -75.07 49.83
CA LYS A 3 13.43 -74.63 50.76
C LYS A 3 13.34 -73.07 50.71
N ARG A 4 13.35 -72.36 51.85
CA ARG A 4 14.38 -71.35 52.26
C ARG A 4 14.54 -70.05 51.42
N LEU A 5 14.43 -68.94 52.16
CA LEU A 5 15.32 -67.76 52.26
C LEU A 5 15.28 -66.61 51.23
N ALA A 6 15.36 -65.41 51.85
CA ALA A 6 16.19 -64.24 51.54
C ALA A 6 15.57 -63.03 50.82
N VAL A 7 15.52 -61.96 51.61
CA VAL A 7 15.63 -60.52 51.33
C VAL A 7 16.60 -60.20 50.17
N MET A 8 16.24 -59.24 49.31
CA MET A 8 17.11 -58.09 48.97
C MET A 8 16.36 -56.99 48.21
N ALA A 9 16.61 -55.76 48.62
CA ALA A 9 16.22 -54.53 47.97
C ALA A 9 17.00 -54.29 46.67
N ALA A 10 16.39 -53.59 45.71
CA ALA A 10 17.13 -52.73 44.79
C ALA A 10 16.18 -51.66 44.22
N SER A 11 16.35 -50.43 44.69
CA SER A 11 15.90 -49.24 43.99
C SER A 11 16.61 -49.14 42.64
N ALA A 12 15.85 -48.98 41.56
CA ALA A 12 16.36 -48.41 40.33
C ALA A 12 15.34 -47.36 39.86
N LEU A 13 15.64 -46.10 40.19
CA LEU A 13 15.05 -44.92 39.57
C LEU A 13 15.43 -44.94 38.09
N LEU A 14 14.55 -45.46 37.24
CA LEU A 14 14.54 -45.14 35.82
C LEU A 14 13.51 -44.04 35.62
N ALA A 15 14.02 -42.80 35.62
CA ALA A 15 13.28 -41.66 35.09
C ALA A 15 12.94 -41.98 33.63
N VAL A 16 11.69 -42.38 33.38
CA VAL A 16 11.15 -42.48 32.03
C VAL A 16 10.97 -41.05 31.55
N ALA A 17 11.96 -40.56 30.78
CA ALA A 17 11.81 -39.34 30.01
C ALA A 17 10.55 -39.48 29.14
N PRO A 18 9.69 -38.46 29.05
CA PRO A 18 8.56 -38.50 28.15
C PRO A 18 9.09 -38.70 26.73
N ILE A 19 8.62 -39.76 26.08
CA ILE A 19 8.81 -40.00 24.65
C ILE A 19 8.24 -38.77 23.95
N ALA A 20 9.12 -37.89 23.49
CA ALA A 20 8.74 -36.77 22.64
C ALA A 20 8.14 -37.39 21.38
N THR A 21 6.82 -37.33 21.29
CA THR A 21 6.10 -37.63 20.07
C THR A 21 6.62 -36.64 19.04
N VAL A 22 7.43 -37.11 18.09
CA VAL A 22 7.80 -36.33 16.92
C VAL A 22 6.54 -36.21 16.09
N THR A 23 5.69 -35.24 16.42
CA THR A 23 4.73 -34.71 15.46
C THR A 23 5.58 -34.12 14.33
N THR A 24 5.60 -34.84 13.21
CA THR A 24 5.99 -34.30 11.93
C THR A 24 5.32 -32.95 11.76
N SER A 25 6.12 -31.89 11.78
CA SER A 25 5.70 -30.55 11.40
C SER A 25 5.16 -30.65 9.98
N ILE A 26 3.84 -30.66 9.84
CA ILE A 26 3.19 -30.22 8.61
C ILE A 26 3.77 -28.83 8.39
N ALA A 27 4.48 -28.64 7.27
CA ALA A 27 4.99 -27.33 6.90
C ALA A 27 3.82 -26.36 6.95
N THR A 28 3.79 -25.48 7.94
CA THR A 28 2.92 -24.32 7.94
C THR A 28 3.44 -23.47 6.80
N THR A 29 2.90 -23.67 5.60
CA THR A 29 3.04 -22.72 4.51
C THR A 29 2.58 -21.40 5.10
N GLN A 30 3.53 -20.50 5.34
CA GLN A 30 3.24 -19.19 5.90
C GLN A 30 2.44 -18.47 4.82
N THR A 31 1.12 -18.52 4.92
CA THR A 31 0.22 -17.91 3.95
C THR A 31 0.45 -16.41 4.02
N ALA A 32 1.21 -15.88 3.05
CA ALA A 32 1.51 -14.46 3.00
C ALA A 32 0.20 -13.69 2.79
N SER A 33 -0.03 -12.67 3.61
CA SER A 33 -1.13 -11.74 3.39
C SER A 33 -0.92 -11.06 2.03
N ALA A 34 -2.01 -10.71 1.33
CA ALA A 34 -1.96 -9.91 0.10
C ALA A 34 -1.02 -8.69 0.23
N ALA A 35 -0.98 -8.08 1.41
CA ALA A 35 -0.17 -6.89 1.70
C ALA A 35 1.35 -7.15 1.64
N GLU A 36 1.79 -8.40 1.70
CA GLU A 36 3.18 -8.83 1.68
C GLU A 36 3.62 -9.38 0.32
N MET A 37 2.67 -9.59 -0.60
CA MET A 37 2.94 -10.13 -1.93
C MET A 37 3.38 -9.04 -2.90
N SER A 38 4.32 -9.35 -3.78
CA SER A 38 4.62 -8.50 -4.94
C SER A 38 3.49 -8.58 -5.98
N PRO A 39 3.30 -7.53 -6.80
CA PRO A 39 2.36 -7.58 -7.92
C PRO A 39 2.55 -8.79 -8.86
N SER A 40 3.79 -9.22 -9.10
CA SER A 40 4.06 -10.42 -9.89
C SER A 40 3.60 -11.71 -9.22
N GLN A 41 3.61 -11.78 -7.88
CA GLN A 41 3.09 -12.93 -7.14
C GLN A 41 1.55 -12.94 -7.17
N LEU A 42 0.90 -11.77 -7.09
CA LEU A 42 -0.56 -11.67 -7.24
C LEU A 42 -1.05 -12.09 -8.63
N MET A 43 -0.23 -11.84 -9.66
CA MET A 43 -0.55 -12.20 -11.04
C MET A 43 -0.04 -13.61 -11.44
N HIS A 44 0.60 -14.35 -10.53
CA HIS A 44 1.32 -15.58 -10.86
C HIS A 44 0.41 -16.64 -11.49
N ASP A 45 -0.71 -16.94 -10.84
CA ASP A 45 -1.66 -17.97 -11.32
C ASP A 45 -2.22 -17.64 -12.70
N TYR A 46 -2.47 -16.35 -12.98
CA TYR A 46 -2.89 -15.90 -14.31
C TYR A 46 -1.80 -16.14 -15.34
N TYR A 47 -0.55 -15.78 -15.02
CA TYR A 47 0.58 -15.99 -15.94
C TYR A 47 0.90 -17.47 -16.19
N GLU A 48 0.68 -18.35 -15.21
CA GLU A 48 0.85 -19.80 -15.35
C GLU A 48 -0.32 -20.45 -16.09
N SER A 49 -1.54 -19.92 -15.94
CA SER A 49 -2.72 -20.39 -16.69
C SER A 49 -2.66 -20.08 -18.18
N TYR A 50 -1.80 -19.14 -18.59
CA TYR A 50 -1.61 -18.76 -19.98
C TYR A 50 -0.74 -19.80 -20.71
N ASP A 51 -1.36 -20.52 -21.63
CA ASP A 51 -0.75 -21.61 -22.40
C ASP A 51 -0.51 -21.27 -23.88
N ARG A 52 -0.82 -20.04 -24.30
CA ARG A 52 -0.65 -19.61 -25.69
C ARG A 52 0.79 -19.20 -25.99
N GLY A 53 1.22 -19.42 -27.22
CA GLY A 53 2.60 -19.16 -27.66
C GLY A 53 2.93 -17.69 -27.95
N ASN A 54 1.96 -16.76 -27.86
CA ASN A 54 2.19 -15.35 -28.18
C ASN A 54 2.86 -14.61 -27.02
N LEU A 55 3.39 -13.42 -27.29
CA LEU A 55 3.97 -12.55 -26.27
C LEU A 55 2.91 -12.08 -25.26
N LEU A 56 3.15 -12.34 -23.97
CA LEU A 56 2.26 -11.93 -22.88
C LEU A 56 2.81 -10.68 -22.18
N VAL A 57 1.96 -9.67 -22.01
CA VAL A 57 2.25 -8.48 -21.20
C VAL A 57 2.36 -8.89 -19.72
N LYS A 58 3.59 -8.84 -19.19
CA LYS A 58 3.91 -9.21 -17.80
C LYS A 58 4.49 -8.04 -17.00
N LEU A 59 4.24 -8.08 -15.71
CA LEU A 59 4.85 -7.19 -14.73
C LEU A 59 6.36 -7.45 -14.59
N THR A 60 7.15 -6.38 -14.45
CA THR A 60 8.59 -6.51 -14.14
C THR A 60 8.84 -6.45 -12.63
N LYS A 61 9.95 -7.01 -12.14
CA LYS A 61 10.27 -7.11 -10.69
C LYS A 61 10.30 -5.79 -9.91
N LYS A 62 10.29 -4.63 -10.57
CA LYS A 62 10.27 -3.30 -9.92
C LYS A 62 8.85 -2.75 -9.68
N THR A 63 7.82 -3.56 -9.89
CA THR A 63 6.43 -3.11 -9.82
C THR A 63 6.06 -2.65 -8.40
N PRO A 64 5.57 -1.41 -8.22
CA PRO A 64 5.30 -0.83 -6.90
C PRO A 64 4.04 -1.40 -6.25
N TYR A 65 3.99 -1.36 -4.91
CA TYR A 65 2.78 -1.54 -4.11
C TYR A 65 2.11 -0.19 -3.80
N LEU A 66 0.85 -0.24 -3.38
CA LEU A 66 0.12 0.94 -2.92
C LEU A 66 0.16 1.05 -1.40
N THR A 67 0.65 2.16 -0.86
CA THR A 67 0.46 2.46 0.57
C THR A 67 -0.81 3.29 0.75
N ALA A 68 -1.68 2.87 1.66
CA ALA A 68 -2.84 3.62 2.12
C ALA A 68 -2.73 3.87 3.63
N TYR A 69 -3.47 4.87 4.11
CA TYR A 69 -3.60 5.15 5.54
C TYR A 69 -5.02 4.92 6.06
N PRO A 70 -5.19 4.61 7.35
CA PRO A 70 -6.51 4.47 7.97
C PRO A 70 -7.42 5.67 7.69
N GLY A 71 -8.61 5.36 7.15
CA GLY A 71 -9.62 6.35 6.78
C GLY A 71 -9.50 6.90 5.35
N GLU A 72 -8.41 6.64 4.62
CA GLU A 72 -8.37 6.95 3.18
C GLU A 72 -9.45 6.14 2.45
N THR A 73 -10.13 6.80 1.52
CA THR A 73 -11.17 6.21 0.68
C THR A 73 -10.57 5.76 -0.66
N VAL A 74 -11.23 4.81 -1.32
CA VAL A 74 -10.85 4.37 -2.68
C VAL A 74 -10.68 5.55 -3.64
N ASN A 75 -11.59 6.54 -3.60
CA ASN A 75 -11.51 7.74 -4.42
C ASN A 75 -10.26 8.60 -4.11
N SER A 76 -9.92 8.75 -2.83
CA SER A 76 -8.72 9.49 -2.43
C SER A 76 -7.42 8.78 -2.84
N LEU A 77 -7.40 7.45 -2.75
CA LEU A 77 -6.27 6.63 -3.17
C LEU A 77 -6.06 6.72 -4.68
N SER A 78 -7.14 6.60 -5.46
CA SER A 78 -7.13 6.71 -6.92
C SER A 78 -6.48 8.04 -7.33
N LYS A 79 -6.99 9.18 -6.84
CA LYS A 79 -6.49 10.51 -7.22
C LYS A 79 -5.02 10.76 -6.87
N LYS A 80 -4.53 10.22 -5.76
CA LYS A 80 -3.19 10.51 -5.22
C LYS A 80 -2.10 9.66 -5.87
N ARG A 81 -2.40 8.40 -6.20
CA ARG A 81 -1.39 7.38 -6.54
C ARG A 81 -1.25 7.11 -8.04
N VAL A 82 -2.15 7.62 -8.90
CA VAL A 82 -2.05 7.43 -10.37
C VAL A 82 -0.68 7.83 -10.91
N LYS A 83 -0.13 8.96 -10.46
CA LYS A 83 1.11 9.51 -11.00
C LYS A 83 2.37 8.69 -10.67
N ASP A 84 2.38 8.00 -9.53
CA ASP A 84 3.56 7.23 -9.07
C ASP A 84 3.62 5.85 -9.71
N ILE A 85 2.46 5.31 -10.08
CA ILE A 85 2.32 4.00 -10.70
C ILE A 85 2.67 4.12 -12.19
N THR A 86 2.07 5.07 -12.92
CA THR A 86 2.19 5.15 -14.38
C THR A 86 3.61 5.38 -14.90
N SER A 87 4.53 5.93 -14.09
CA SER A 87 5.94 6.13 -14.51
C SER A 87 6.78 4.85 -14.54
N ASN A 88 6.32 3.77 -13.90
CA ASN A 88 7.10 2.54 -13.74
C ASN A 88 6.77 1.46 -14.78
N TYR A 89 5.73 1.66 -15.59
CA TYR A 89 5.32 0.73 -16.63
C TYR A 89 5.64 1.37 -17.97
N GLY A 90 6.77 0.97 -18.58
CA GLY A 90 7.44 1.66 -19.71
C GLY A 90 6.62 1.90 -20.98
N HIS A 91 5.36 1.46 -21.03
CA HIS A 91 4.43 1.62 -22.17
C HIS A 91 3.00 2.05 -21.74
N VAL A 92 2.82 2.47 -20.48
CA VAL A 92 1.52 2.94 -19.99
C VAL A 92 1.28 4.37 -20.41
N SER A 93 0.31 4.57 -21.30
CA SER A 93 -0.11 5.91 -21.73
C SER A 93 -0.87 6.63 -20.62
N LYS A 94 -1.76 5.91 -19.91
CA LYS A 94 -2.66 6.46 -18.89
C LYS A 94 -3.34 5.34 -18.09
N MET A 95 -3.53 5.55 -16.79
CA MET A 95 -4.46 4.74 -15.98
C MET A 95 -5.90 5.19 -16.25
N THR A 96 -6.76 4.27 -16.66
CA THR A 96 -8.17 4.54 -16.99
C THR A 96 -9.04 4.47 -15.75
N SER A 97 -8.83 3.46 -14.91
CA SER A 97 -9.62 3.25 -13.70
C SER A 97 -8.86 2.48 -12.63
N MET A 98 -9.41 2.50 -11.41
CA MET A 98 -8.94 1.70 -10.28
C MET A 98 -10.14 1.24 -9.48
N ASP A 99 -10.23 -0.06 -9.25
CA ASP A 99 -11.12 -0.67 -8.27
C ASP A 99 -10.30 -1.29 -7.14
N VAL A 100 -10.92 -1.41 -5.97
CA VAL A 100 -10.29 -1.98 -4.77
C VAL A 100 -11.17 -3.08 -4.23
N TYR A 101 -10.56 -4.20 -3.93
CA TYR A 101 -11.20 -5.41 -3.42
C TYR A 101 -10.59 -5.75 -2.09
N LYS A 102 -11.37 -6.40 -1.22
CA LYS A 102 -10.75 -7.16 -0.14
C LYS A 102 -9.99 -8.34 -0.74
N ALA A 103 -8.97 -8.79 -0.05
CA ALA A 103 -8.24 -9.98 -0.42
C ALA A 103 -8.24 -10.97 0.74
N ASN A 104 -8.29 -12.25 0.40
CA ASN A 104 -8.11 -13.33 1.36
C ASN A 104 -6.63 -13.52 1.70
N ASP A 105 -6.37 -14.41 2.64
CA ASP A 105 -5.04 -15.02 2.80
C ASP A 105 -4.73 -15.74 1.47
N GLU A 106 -3.48 -15.65 0.98
CA GLU A 106 -3.03 -16.01 -0.39
C GLU A 106 -3.10 -14.88 -1.42
N GLY A 107 -3.65 -13.73 -1.05
CA GLY A 107 -3.59 -12.52 -1.87
C GLY A 107 -4.54 -12.46 -3.04
N ARG A 108 -5.45 -13.42 -3.18
CA ARG A 108 -6.47 -13.37 -4.22
C ARG A 108 -7.48 -12.26 -3.91
N PRO A 109 -7.74 -11.33 -4.83
CA PRO A 109 -8.83 -10.38 -4.67
C PRO A 109 -10.18 -11.13 -4.68
N ASP A 110 -11.05 -10.78 -3.75
CA ASP A 110 -12.46 -11.15 -3.82
C ASP A 110 -13.19 -10.13 -4.70
N PHE A 111 -13.36 -10.46 -5.98
CA PHE A 111 -14.02 -9.59 -6.95
C PHE A 111 -15.50 -9.32 -6.62
N GLY A 112 -16.15 -10.21 -5.87
CA GLY A 112 -17.50 -10.00 -5.34
C GLY A 112 -17.54 -8.98 -4.20
N GLU A 113 -16.44 -8.79 -3.47
CA GLU A 113 -16.32 -7.84 -2.37
C GLU A 113 -15.60 -6.52 -2.74
N ARG A 114 -16.04 -5.91 -3.84
CA ARG A 114 -15.55 -4.59 -4.27
C ARG A 114 -15.92 -3.48 -3.28
N LEU A 115 -14.95 -2.65 -2.91
CA LEU A 115 -15.17 -1.47 -2.09
C LEU A 115 -15.81 -0.33 -2.90
N LYS A 116 -16.81 0.32 -2.30
CA LYS A 116 -17.41 1.53 -2.88
C LYS A 116 -16.41 2.69 -2.85
N LYS A 117 -16.51 3.62 -3.82
CA LYS A 117 -15.59 4.77 -3.95
C LYS A 117 -15.40 5.60 -2.67
N GLY A 118 -16.45 5.75 -1.86
CA GLY A 118 -16.43 6.50 -0.59
C GLY A 118 -16.10 5.66 0.65
N GLN A 119 -15.94 4.34 0.49
CA GLN A 119 -15.64 3.44 1.60
C GLN A 119 -14.17 3.59 2.01
N SER A 120 -13.94 3.67 3.32
CA SER A 120 -12.60 3.79 3.89
C SER A 120 -11.93 2.43 4.08
N LEU A 121 -10.63 2.40 3.83
CA LEU A 121 -9.76 1.28 4.13
C LEU A 121 -9.53 1.18 5.65
N LYS A 122 -9.67 -0.04 6.18
CA LYS A 122 -9.49 -0.35 7.61
C LYS A 122 -8.09 -0.95 7.85
N SER A 123 -7.49 -0.60 8.98
CA SER A 123 -6.23 -1.20 9.42
C SER A 123 -6.43 -2.69 9.72
N GLY A 124 -5.41 -3.51 9.45
CA GLY A 124 -5.43 -4.96 9.73
C GLY A 124 -6.27 -5.78 8.75
N GLN A 125 -6.69 -5.20 7.62
CA GLN A 125 -7.34 -5.92 6.53
C GLN A 125 -6.44 -5.90 5.29
N SER A 126 -6.51 -6.97 4.50
CA SER A 126 -5.81 -7.13 3.23
C SER A 126 -6.67 -6.60 2.10
N TYR A 127 -6.06 -5.81 1.20
CA TYR A 127 -6.74 -5.28 0.03
C TYR A 127 -5.84 -5.38 -1.20
N VAL A 128 -6.47 -5.54 -2.35
CA VAL A 128 -5.82 -5.53 -3.67
C VAL A 128 -6.51 -4.49 -4.53
N ALA A 129 -5.72 -3.71 -5.27
CA ALA A 129 -6.24 -2.81 -6.29
C ALA A 129 -6.12 -3.46 -7.67
N ALA A 130 -7.19 -3.43 -8.45
CA ALA A 130 -7.12 -3.66 -9.89
C ALA A 130 -6.91 -2.32 -10.57
N LEU A 131 -5.73 -2.15 -11.15
CA LEU A 131 -5.36 -0.96 -11.89
C LEU A 131 -5.56 -1.24 -13.39
N ARG A 132 -6.36 -0.41 -14.06
CA ARG A 132 -6.62 -0.56 -15.50
C ARG A 132 -5.93 0.51 -16.30
N PHE A 133 -5.33 0.13 -17.41
CA PHE A 133 -4.52 1.01 -18.25
C PHE A 133 -4.85 0.84 -19.72
N THR A 134 -4.62 1.90 -20.48
CA THR A 134 -4.44 1.79 -21.93
C THR A 134 -2.95 1.71 -22.22
N MET A 135 -2.51 0.64 -22.86
CA MET A 135 -1.12 0.44 -23.28
C MET A 135 -1.02 0.55 -24.80
N SER A 136 0.11 1.10 -25.26
CA SER A 136 0.35 1.42 -26.67
C SER A 136 1.83 1.27 -27.01
N GLY A 137 2.16 1.21 -28.30
CA GLY A 137 3.55 1.19 -28.76
C GLY A 137 4.22 -0.17 -28.56
N PHE A 138 3.45 -1.23 -28.79
CA PHE A 138 3.96 -2.59 -28.88
C PHE A 138 4.85 -2.72 -30.13
N SER A 139 5.90 -3.53 -30.04
CA SER A 139 6.88 -3.65 -31.14
C SER A 139 6.35 -4.65 -32.16
N SER A 140 6.21 -4.24 -33.43
CA SER A 140 5.86 -5.15 -34.53
C SER A 140 7.01 -6.05 -35.01
N LYS A 141 8.19 -5.95 -34.38
CA LYS A 141 9.40 -6.67 -34.84
C LYS A 141 9.46 -8.14 -34.43
N ASP A 142 8.86 -8.49 -33.30
CA ASP A 142 9.00 -9.80 -32.67
C ASP A 142 7.70 -10.63 -32.73
N ASP A 143 6.55 -9.96 -32.71
CA ASP A 143 5.23 -10.55 -32.84
C ASP A 143 4.25 -9.47 -33.34
N ASN A 144 3.22 -9.88 -34.08
CA ASN A 144 2.15 -8.96 -34.45
C ASN A 144 1.09 -8.86 -33.37
N ARG A 145 1.09 -9.76 -32.37
CA ARG A 145 0.06 -9.84 -31.35
C ARG A 145 0.64 -9.93 -29.95
N TYR A 146 0.04 -9.20 -29.03
CA TYR A 146 0.35 -9.23 -27.61
C TYR A 146 -0.88 -9.61 -26.81
N ASP A 147 -0.78 -10.66 -26.02
CA ASP A 147 -1.80 -11.06 -25.06
C ASP A 147 -1.61 -10.31 -23.73
N TYR A 148 -2.71 -10.06 -23.03
CA TYR A 148 -2.73 -9.36 -21.75
C TYR A 148 -3.98 -9.73 -20.96
N PHE A 149 -3.96 -9.50 -19.64
CA PHE A 149 -5.13 -9.72 -18.79
C PHE A 149 -5.97 -8.46 -18.68
N ARG A 150 -7.29 -8.61 -18.79
CA ARG A 150 -8.30 -7.55 -18.72
C ARG A 150 -9.38 -7.95 -17.73
N GLN A 151 -9.98 -6.94 -17.10
CA GLN A 151 -11.21 -7.11 -16.32
C GLN A 151 -12.29 -6.20 -16.91
N THR A 152 -13.23 -6.78 -17.66
CA THR A 152 -14.33 -6.04 -18.32
C THR A 152 -15.41 -5.64 -17.31
N ASN A 153 -15.75 -6.55 -16.40
CA ASN A 153 -16.69 -6.32 -15.32
C ASN A 153 -15.96 -6.40 -13.96
N PRO A 154 -16.10 -5.42 -13.07
CA PRO A 154 -15.43 -5.43 -11.76
C PRO A 154 -15.76 -6.63 -10.85
N GLU A 155 -16.86 -7.34 -11.11
CA GLU A 155 -17.28 -8.51 -10.33
C GLU A 155 -16.79 -9.84 -10.92
N GLU A 156 -16.20 -9.81 -12.11
CA GLU A 156 -15.69 -10.99 -12.81
C GLU A 156 -14.18 -11.15 -12.60
N ASP A 157 -13.69 -12.37 -12.78
CA ASP A 157 -12.25 -12.64 -12.75
C ASP A 157 -11.54 -12.00 -13.96
N LEU A 158 -10.21 -12.01 -13.96
CA LEU A 158 -9.42 -11.57 -15.12
C LEU A 158 -9.55 -12.56 -16.26
N ASP A 159 -9.77 -12.04 -17.47
CA ASP A 159 -9.72 -12.81 -18.70
C ASP A 159 -8.57 -12.31 -19.58
N TRP A 160 -8.06 -13.16 -20.44
CA TRP A 160 -7.02 -12.77 -21.38
C TRP A 160 -7.64 -12.18 -22.65
N MET A 161 -6.98 -11.17 -23.18
CA MET A 161 -7.32 -10.47 -24.42
C MET A 161 -6.04 -10.28 -25.22
N TRP A 162 -6.19 -9.95 -26.50
CA TRP A 162 -5.07 -9.64 -27.36
C TRP A 162 -5.25 -8.28 -28.00
N ALA A 163 -4.12 -7.65 -28.29
CA ALA A 163 -4.04 -6.45 -29.13
C ALA A 163 -2.96 -6.68 -30.18
N ASP A 164 -3.20 -6.19 -31.40
CA ASP A 164 -2.15 -6.19 -32.41
C ASP A 164 -1.12 -5.08 -32.12
N SER A 165 0.10 -5.22 -32.65
CA SER A 165 1.25 -4.37 -32.31
C SER A 165 1.05 -2.87 -32.64
N GLU A 166 0.17 -2.56 -33.59
CA GLU A 166 -0.21 -1.19 -33.99
C GLU A 166 -1.47 -0.68 -33.27
N GLU A 167 -2.13 -1.54 -32.49
CA GLU A 167 -3.33 -1.21 -31.74
C GLU A 167 -3.02 -0.88 -30.27
N ASN A 168 -3.98 -0.24 -29.62
CA ASN A 168 -3.92 -0.02 -28.18
C ASN A 168 -4.52 -1.21 -27.45
N ALA A 169 -3.81 -1.73 -26.45
CA ALA A 169 -4.40 -2.66 -25.50
C ALA A 169 -5.22 -1.85 -24.48
N GLU A 170 -6.54 -2.02 -24.54
CA GLU A 170 -7.47 -1.32 -23.65
C GLU A 170 -7.76 -2.14 -22.39
N ASP A 171 -7.91 -1.42 -21.27
CA ASP A 171 -8.21 -1.98 -19.94
C ASP A 171 -7.27 -3.12 -19.52
N VAL A 172 -5.99 -3.02 -19.85
CA VAL A 172 -4.97 -3.91 -19.30
C VAL A 172 -5.02 -3.81 -17.79
N THR A 173 -5.37 -4.90 -17.11
CA THR A 173 -5.58 -4.92 -15.66
C THR A 173 -4.39 -5.54 -14.97
N LEU A 174 -3.88 -4.83 -13.97
CA LEU A 174 -2.79 -5.27 -13.11
C LEU A 174 -3.26 -5.28 -11.66
N LEU A 175 -3.00 -6.38 -10.95
CA LEU A 175 -3.27 -6.50 -9.53
C LEU A 175 -2.07 -5.99 -8.73
N VAL A 176 -2.33 -5.07 -7.80
CA VAL A 176 -1.31 -4.57 -6.86
C VAL A 176 -1.80 -4.66 -5.42
N PRO A 177 -0.92 -5.00 -4.47
CA PRO A 177 -1.28 -5.03 -3.07
C PRO A 177 -1.49 -3.60 -2.54
N ILE A 178 -2.43 -3.44 -1.61
CA ILE A 178 -2.58 -2.22 -0.82
C ILE A 178 -2.17 -2.49 0.62
N HIS A 179 -1.07 -1.87 1.05
CA HIS A 179 -0.63 -1.88 2.43
C HIS A 179 -1.29 -0.72 3.20
N VAL A 180 -2.20 -1.05 4.12
CA VAL A 180 -2.79 -0.06 5.03
C VAL A 180 -1.86 0.12 6.22
N ASP A 181 -0.98 1.11 6.14
CA ASP A 181 -0.03 1.42 7.19
C ASP A 181 -0.73 2.01 8.42
N GLY A 182 -0.79 1.24 9.50
CA GLY A 182 -1.37 1.65 10.78
C GLY A 182 -0.63 2.82 11.42
N THR A 183 0.63 3.07 11.04
CA THR A 183 1.43 4.22 11.46
C THR A 183 1.14 5.42 10.57
N LYS A 184 -0.12 5.85 10.53
CA LYS A 184 -0.49 7.14 9.94
C LYS A 184 0.38 8.23 10.59
N PRO A 185 1.32 8.92 9.90
CA PRO A 185 1.62 10.27 10.34
C PRO A 185 0.29 10.98 10.20
N ALA A 186 -0.22 11.57 11.28
CA ALA A 186 -1.49 12.26 11.31
C ALA A 186 -1.49 13.49 10.39
N SER A 187 -1.38 13.31 9.07
CA SER A 187 -1.80 14.24 8.05
C SER A 187 -3.31 14.15 8.00
N THR A 188 -3.93 14.58 9.09
CA THR A 188 -5.24 15.21 9.02
C THR A 188 -5.11 16.27 7.93
N SER A 189 -5.81 16.08 6.81
CA SER A 189 -6.03 17.15 5.85
C SER A 189 -6.75 18.26 6.59
N PHE A 190 -5.97 19.18 7.14
CA PHE A 190 -6.42 20.27 7.97
C PHE A 190 -6.48 21.49 7.07
N SER A 191 -7.66 21.91 6.62
CA SER A 191 -7.80 23.17 5.88
C SER A 191 -8.32 24.23 6.84
N ALA A 192 -7.47 25.19 7.21
CA ALA A 192 -7.88 26.34 8.02
C ALA A 192 -7.19 27.62 7.55
N LYS A 193 -7.69 28.76 8.02
CA LYS A 193 -7.03 30.05 7.84
C LYS A 193 -6.32 30.41 9.15
N GLY A 194 -5.00 30.47 9.11
CA GLY A 194 -4.19 30.91 10.24
C GLY A 194 -3.87 32.40 10.10
N TYR A 195 -4.38 33.21 11.02
CA TYR A 195 -3.97 34.61 11.15
C TYR A 195 -2.69 34.70 11.97
N VAL A 196 -1.61 35.23 11.41
CA VAL A 196 -0.33 35.39 12.12
C VAL A 196 -0.45 36.55 13.10
N ASN A 197 -0.64 36.23 14.37
CA ASN A 197 -0.85 37.21 15.43
C ASN A 197 0.50 37.62 16.03
N THR A 198 0.85 38.89 15.84
CA THR A 198 2.11 39.46 16.30
C THR A 198 1.87 40.81 16.95
N ARG A 199 2.76 41.25 17.86
CA ARG A 199 2.61 42.57 18.50
C ARG A 199 2.80 43.75 17.54
N LYS A 200 3.59 43.59 16.46
CA LYS A 200 3.88 44.66 15.50
C LYS A 200 3.38 44.29 14.10
N ARG A 201 2.71 45.22 13.43
CA ARG A 201 2.05 45.05 12.12
C ARG A 201 2.95 44.46 11.03
N ASN A 202 4.21 44.89 10.97
CA ASN A 202 5.19 44.46 9.95
C ASN A 202 6.24 43.48 10.49
N SER A 203 5.94 42.81 11.61
CA SER A 203 6.91 41.86 12.15
C SER A 203 7.01 40.61 11.27
N ARG A 204 8.22 40.05 11.22
CA ARG A 204 8.51 38.83 10.47
C ARG A 204 8.57 37.66 11.44
N VAL A 205 7.79 36.62 11.18
CA VAL A 205 7.81 35.37 11.94
C VAL A 205 8.64 34.35 11.18
N ARG A 206 9.63 33.75 11.86
CA ARG A 206 10.45 32.69 11.29
C ARG A 206 9.58 31.49 10.93
N THR A 207 9.85 30.88 9.79
CA THR A 207 9.23 29.60 9.39
C THR A 207 10.23 28.49 9.39
N TYR A 208 9.77 27.26 9.61
CA TYR A 208 10.62 26.10 9.84
C TYR A 208 10.34 25.00 8.82
N THR A 209 11.28 24.07 8.67
CA THR A 209 11.10 22.81 7.95
C THR A 209 10.29 21.83 8.79
N SER A 210 9.86 20.71 8.18
CA SER A 210 9.15 19.63 8.90
C SER A 210 10.00 18.93 9.99
N THR A 211 11.30 19.22 10.02
CA THR A 211 12.29 18.72 11.00
C THR A 211 12.68 19.77 12.04
N GLY A 212 12.04 20.95 12.04
CA GLY A 212 12.30 22.01 13.03
C GLY A 212 13.50 22.90 12.72
N LYS A 213 14.20 22.68 11.59
CA LYS A 213 15.25 23.60 11.15
C LYS A 213 14.64 24.89 10.62
N PHE A 214 15.31 26.01 10.86
CA PHE A 214 14.88 27.28 10.27
C PHE A 214 14.94 27.21 8.74
N SER A 215 13.83 27.51 8.07
CA SER A 215 13.71 27.39 6.61
C SER A 215 14.39 28.52 5.83
N LYS A 216 15.00 29.49 6.52
CA LYS A 216 15.53 30.75 5.96
C LYS A 216 14.45 31.66 5.34
N HIS A 217 13.18 31.37 5.58
CA HIS A 217 12.06 32.20 5.16
C HIS A 217 11.25 32.73 6.34
N TYR A 218 10.55 33.84 6.08
CA TYR A 218 9.67 34.49 7.03
C TYR A 218 8.27 34.64 6.46
N VAL A 219 7.30 34.68 7.36
CA VAL A 219 5.96 35.17 7.06
C VAL A 219 5.73 36.50 7.75
N TYR A 220 4.89 37.33 7.14
CA TYR A 220 4.52 38.61 7.69
C TYR A 220 3.41 38.45 8.74
N GLY A 221 3.57 39.18 9.85
CA GLY A 221 2.54 39.36 10.86
C GLY A 221 1.31 40.05 10.28
N HIS A 222 0.17 39.87 10.94
CA HIS A 222 -1.14 40.41 10.52
C HIS A 222 -1.59 39.97 9.12
N HIS A 223 -1.01 38.91 8.59
CA HIS A 223 -1.48 38.25 7.37
C HIS A 223 -2.14 36.91 7.70
N THR A 224 -3.13 36.56 6.86
CA THR A 224 -3.81 35.28 6.92
C THR A 224 -3.20 34.33 5.90
N TYR A 225 -2.82 33.14 6.34
CA TYR A 225 -2.28 32.08 5.48
C TYR A 225 -3.24 30.90 5.47
N ARG A 226 -3.38 30.26 4.31
CA ARG A 226 -4.06 28.97 4.20
C ARG A 226 -3.12 27.91 4.77
N LEU A 227 -3.62 27.09 5.67
CA LEU A 227 -2.91 26.00 6.32
C LEU A 227 -3.48 24.68 5.83
N ASN A 228 -2.63 23.67 5.61
CA ASN A 228 -3.07 22.39 5.03
C ASN A 228 -2.65 21.14 5.83
N GLN A 229 -1.71 21.28 6.76
CA GLN A 229 -1.23 20.19 7.62
C GLN A 229 -0.89 20.74 9.00
N LYS A 230 -0.92 19.86 10.01
CA LYS A 230 -0.42 20.12 11.35
C LYS A 230 0.54 19.00 11.78
N LYS A 231 1.58 19.35 12.53
CA LYS A 231 2.60 18.41 13.00
C LYS A 231 3.19 18.91 14.32
N ASN A 232 3.45 18.02 15.27
CA ASN A 232 4.26 18.36 16.43
C ASN A 232 5.74 18.26 16.03
N ILE A 233 6.50 19.35 16.21
CA ILE A 233 7.90 19.44 15.83
C ILE A 233 8.73 19.65 17.10
N ASP A 234 9.74 18.83 17.28
CA ASP A 234 10.64 18.88 18.44
C ASP A 234 11.19 20.30 18.64
N SER A 235 11.19 20.76 19.89
CA SER A 235 11.54 22.14 20.33
C SER A 235 10.60 23.29 19.89
N LEU A 236 9.67 23.05 18.97
CA LEU A 236 8.73 24.08 18.48
C LEU A 236 7.27 23.81 18.88
N GLY A 237 6.96 22.58 19.28
CA GLY A 237 5.61 22.15 19.62
C GLY A 237 4.72 22.00 18.37
N LEU A 238 3.40 22.16 18.56
CA LEU A 238 2.44 22.08 17.47
C LEU A 238 2.69 23.17 16.43
N CYS A 239 2.88 22.76 15.18
CA CYS A 239 3.11 23.63 14.03
C CYS A 239 2.12 23.36 12.91
N TYR A 240 1.89 24.35 12.07
CA TYR A 240 1.02 24.27 10.89
C TYR A 240 1.78 24.57 9.60
N LYS A 241 1.53 23.78 8.55
CA LYS A 241 2.13 23.96 7.22
C LYS A 241 1.31 24.95 6.40
N ILE A 242 2.00 25.90 5.76
CA ILE A 242 1.41 26.83 4.81
C ILE A 242 1.10 26.08 3.50
N TYR A 243 -0.13 26.20 3.01
CA TYR A 243 -0.56 25.60 1.76
C TYR A 243 0.32 26.06 0.58
N GLY A 244 0.74 25.11 -0.25
CA GLY A 244 1.61 25.37 -1.40
C GLY A 244 3.07 25.69 -1.06
N LYS A 245 3.46 25.66 0.23
CA LYS A 245 4.85 25.94 0.66
C LYS A 245 5.37 24.87 1.62
N ASN A 246 6.67 24.59 1.58
CA ASN A 246 7.34 23.72 2.55
C ASN A 246 7.79 24.50 3.80
N GLN A 247 6.88 25.31 4.35
CA GLN A 247 7.13 26.22 5.47
C GLN A 247 6.13 25.95 6.59
N TRP A 248 6.64 25.82 7.82
CA TRP A 248 5.87 25.54 9.03
C TRP A 248 5.91 26.73 9.99
N ILE A 249 4.76 27.06 10.58
CA ILE A 249 4.60 28.14 11.56
C ILE A 249 4.16 27.54 12.90
N PRO A 250 4.82 27.88 14.03
CA PRO A 250 4.38 27.45 15.36
C PRO A 250 2.97 27.95 15.69
N ALA A 251 2.16 27.10 16.33
CA ALA A 251 0.79 27.43 16.75
C ALA A 251 0.76 28.65 17.68
N SER A 252 1.80 28.86 18.50
CA SER A 252 1.94 30.02 19.40
C SER A 252 2.03 31.36 18.67
N LYS A 253 2.21 31.37 17.35
CA LYS A 253 2.25 32.56 16.49
C LYS A 253 1.01 32.71 15.62
N LEU A 254 0.03 31.83 15.77
CA LEU A 254 -1.17 31.76 14.96
C LEU A 254 -2.42 31.90 15.83
N SER A 255 -3.40 32.63 15.32
CA SER A 255 -4.79 32.53 15.71
C SER A 255 -5.53 31.81 14.59
N LEU A 256 -6.00 30.60 14.87
CA LEU A 256 -6.77 29.82 13.89
C LEU A 256 -8.19 30.40 13.80
N ARG A 257 -8.67 30.55 12.57
CA ARG A 257 -10.02 30.97 12.23
C ARG A 257 -10.65 29.96 11.29
#